data_AF-A0A7X6QE88-F1
#
_entry.id   AF-A0A7X6QE88-F1
#
_cell.length_a   1.000
_cell.length_b   1.000
_cell.length_c   1.000
_cell.angle_alpha   90.00
_cell.angle_beta   90.00
_cell.angle_gamma   90.00
#
_symmetry.space_group_name_H-M   'P 1'
#
loop_
_entity.id
_entity.type
_entity.pdbx_description
1 polymer ?
#
loop_
_entity_poly.entity_id
_entity_poly.type
_entity_poly.pdbx_seq_one_letter_code
_entity_poly.pdbx_strand_id
1 'polypeptide(L)'
;MNTINTLLGIPLGYLMYFCQLLVRNYGVSIILFTFLTKLLMFPLSLSSQKNALVMVKIQPALEDIKQRNRGNSALIVEEQRALYR
;
A
#
# COMPACT_ATOMS: atom_id res chain seq x y z
N MET A 1 -24.47 -3.54 10.21
CA MET A 1 -24.61 -2.30 9.42
C MET A 1 -24.01 -1.05 10.08
N ASN A 2 -23.68 -1.04 11.38
CA ASN A 2 -23.14 0.19 12.04
C ASN A 2 -21.61 0.23 12.18
N THR A 3 -20.91 -0.90 12.11
CA THR A 3 -19.46 -0.99 12.39
C THR A 3 -18.60 -0.28 11.34
N ILE A 4 -18.97 -0.35 10.07
CA ILE A 4 -18.25 0.35 8.99
C ILE A 4 -18.40 1.87 9.15
N ASN A 5 -19.60 2.33 9.48
CA ASN A 5 -19.87 3.75 9.68
C ASN A 5 -19.16 4.30 10.92
N THR A 6 -19.11 3.54 12.02
CA THR A 6 -18.37 3.99 13.21
C THR A 6 -16.86 3.91 13.04
N LEU A 7 -16.35 2.90 12.33
CA LEU A 7 -14.90 2.73 12.13
C LEU A 7 -14.32 3.72 11.13
N LEU A 8 -15.03 4.02 10.03
CA LEU A 8 -14.55 4.93 8.99
C LEU A 8 -15.19 6.33 9.09
N GLY A 9 -16.49 6.41 9.35
CA GLY A 9 -17.25 7.66 9.36
C GLY A 9 -16.88 8.59 10.52
N ILE A 10 -16.64 8.07 11.72
CA ILE A 10 -16.24 8.90 12.88
C ILE A 10 -14.89 9.60 12.66
N PRO A 11 -13.79 8.89 12.30
CA PRO A 11 -12.50 9.55 12.11
C PRO A 11 -12.49 10.47 10.89
N LEU A 12 -13.11 10.08 9.76
CA LEU A 12 -13.19 10.96 8.59
C LEU A 12 -14.03 12.21 8.88
N GLY A 13 -15.16 12.07 9.58
CA GLY A 13 -16.02 13.18 9.95
C GLY A 13 -15.32 14.18 10.86
N TYR A 14 -14.57 13.70 11.86
CA TYR A 14 -13.79 14.56 12.75
C TYR A 14 -12.67 15.31 12.00
N LEU A 15 -11.99 14.61 11.09
CA LEU A 15 -10.91 15.19 10.27
C LEU A 15 -11.43 16.28 9.32
N MET A 16 -12.61 16.06 8.73
CA MET A 16 -13.28 17.05 7.89
C MET A 16 -13.79 18.26 8.69
N TYR A 17 -14.34 18.03 9.89
CA TYR A 17 -14.74 19.11 10.81
C TYR A 17 -13.54 19.98 11.23
N PHE A 18 -12.40 19.35 11.54
CA PHE A 18 -11.16 20.05 11.87
C PHE A 18 -10.66 20.92 10.70
N CYS A 19 -10.71 20.41 9.47
CA CYS A 19 -10.35 21.17 8.27
C CYS A 19 -11.31 22.34 8.01
N GLN A 20 -12.60 22.18 8.32
CA GLN A 20 -13.61 23.24 8.18
C GLN A 20 -13.42 24.33 9.24
N LEU A 21 -13.08 23.96 10.47
CA LEU A 21 -12.82 24.89 11.56
C LEU A 21 -11.62 25.81 11.29
N LEU A 22 -10.55 25.25 10.71
CA LEU A 22 -9.33 25.99 10.40
C LEU A 22 -9.50 27.00 9.25
N VAL A 23 -10.24 26.62 8.20
CA VAL A 23 -10.21 27.36 6.93
C VAL A 23 -11.52 28.11 6.63
N ARG A 24 -12.64 27.75 7.29
CA ARG A 24 -13.99 28.32 7.11
C ARG A 24 -14.47 28.41 5.65
N ASN A 25 -13.80 27.74 4.71
CA ASN A 25 -14.12 27.70 3.30
C ASN A 25 -14.08 26.25 2.82
N TYR A 26 -15.24 25.77 2.38
CA TYR A 26 -15.45 24.36 2.06
C TYR A 26 -14.50 23.83 0.98
N GLY A 27 -14.20 24.64 -0.06
CA GLY A 27 -13.31 24.24 -1.15
C GLY A 27 -11.87 24.05 -0.67
N VAL A 28 -11.38 24.95 0.18
CA VAL A 28 -10.01 24.88 0.71
C VAL A 28 -9.89 23.80 1.77
N SER A 29 -10.94 23.54 2.55
CA SER A 29 -10.99 22.43 3.49
C SER A 29 -10.88 21.06 2.82
N ILE A 30 -11.45 20.87 1.62
CA ILE A 30 -11.27 19.64 0.83
C ILE A 30 -9.81 19.49 0.39
N ILE A 31 -9.19 20.55 -0.12
CA ILE A 31 -7.77 20.51 -0.54
C ILE A 31 -6.88 20.17 0.64
N LEU A 32 -7.12 20.78 1.81
CA LEU A 32 -6.37 20.51 3.03
C LEU A 32 -6.57 19.07 3.51
N PHE A 33 -7.80 18.56 3.46
CA PHE A 33 -8.12 17.16 3.77
C PHE A 33 -7.34 16.20 2.87
N THR A 34 -7.33 16.45 1.55
CA THR A 34 -6.56 15.61 0.60
C THR A 34 -5.06 15.66 0.90
N PHE A 35 -4.52 16.82 1.26
CA PHE A 35 -3.11 16.94 1.62
C PHE A 35 -2.77 16.18 2.91
N LEU A 36 -3.62 16.31 3.93
CA LEU A 36 -3.42 15.64 5.23
C LEU A 36 -3.52 14.12 5.11
N THR A 37 -4.52 13.62 4.39
CA THR A 37 -4.68 12.18 4.13
C THR A 37 -3.52 11.62 3.32
N LYS A 38 -3.04 12.34 2.30
CA LYS A 38 -1.83 11.96 1.57
C LYS A 38 -0.59 11.94 2.46
N LEU A 39 -0.42 12.93 3.34
CA LEU A 39 0.73 12.99 4.25
C LEU A 39 0.71 11.82 5.26
N LEU A 40 -0.46 11.48 5.78
CA LEU A 40 -0.64 10.36 6.69
C LEU A 40 -0.44 9.00 5.99
N MET A 41 -0.88 8.87 4.73
CA MET A 41 -0.65 7.68 3.91
C MET A 41 0.75 7.63 3.27
N PHE A 42 1.51 8.71 3.26
CA PHE A 42 2.85 8.76 2.69
C PHE A 42 3.83 7.75 3.31
N PRO A 43 3.99 7.62 4.64
CA PRO A 43 4.86 6.60 5.22
C PRO A 43 4.42 5.18 4.88
N LEU A 44 3.10 4.93 4.84
CA LEU A 44 2.55 3.63 4.43
C LEU A 44 2.87 3.33 2.96
N SER A 45 2.74 4.35 2.10
CA SER A 45 3.05 4.26 0.68
C SER A 45 4.54 3.95 0.46
N LEU A 46 5.43 4.60 1.21
CA LEU A 46 6.86 4.33 1.16
C LEU A 46 7.21 2.90 1.62
N SER A 47 6.61 2.44 2.72
CA SER A 47 6.81 1.05 3.19
C SER A 47 6.31 0.04 2.17
N SER A 48 5.14 0.27 1.57
CA SER A 48 4.60 -0.58 0.51
C SER A 48 5.49 -0.58 -0.74
N GLN A 49 6.02 0.58 -1.14
CA GLN A 49 6.94 0.71 -2.28
C GLN A 49 8.27 -0.03 -2.05
N LYS A 50 8.82 -0.02 -0.82
CA LYS A 50 10.02 -0.79 -0.48
C LYS A 50 9.81 -2.29 -0.72
N ASN A 51 8.67 -2.82 -0.31
CA ASN A 51 8.32 -4.24 -0.53
C ASN A 51 8.18 -4.55 -2.03
N ALA A 52 7.56 -3.64 -2.79
CA ALA A 52 7.45 -3.79 -4.24
C ALA A 52 8.83 -3.79 -4.93
N LEU A 53 9.76 -2.93 -4.50
CA LEU A 53 11.14 -2.89 -4.99
C LEU A 53 11.90 -4.19 -4.72
N VAL A 54 11.70 -4.81 -3.54
CA VAL A 54 12.29 -6.12 -3.23
C VAL A 54 11.78 -7.18 -4.19
N MET A 55 10.48 -7.21 -4.50
CA MET A 55 9.94 -8.15 -5.49
C MET A 55 10.55 -7.96 -6.88
N VAL A 56 10.76 -6.71 -7.33
CA VAL A 56 11.42 -6.42 -8.61
C VAL A 56 12.86 -6.93 -8.64
N LYS A 57 13.59 -6.85 -7.52
CA LYS A 57 14.96 -7.38 -7.44
C LYS A 57 15.02 -8.91 -7.47
N ILE A 58 13.99 -9.59 -6.96
CA ILE A 58 13.92 -11.06 -6.91
C ILE A 58 13.44 -11.63 -8.26
N GLN A 59 12.70 -10.87 -9.08
CA GLN A 59 12.25 -11.28 -10.42
C GLN A 59 13.35 -11.88 -11.33
N PRO A 60 14.54 -11.28 -11.51
CA PRO A 60 15.58 -11.87 -12.37
C PRO A 60 16.06 -13.24 -11.85
N ALA A 61 16.23 -13.40 -10.52
CA ALA A 61 16.60 -14.69 -9.93
C ALA A 61 15.49 -15.74 -10.11
N LEU A 62 14.22 -15.32 -10.02
CA LEU A 62 13.05 -16.14 -10.33
C LEU A 62 13.03 -16.59 -11.80
N GLU A 63 13.42 -15.72 -12.74
CA GLU A 63 13.50 -16.03 -14.16
C GLU A 63 14.66 -16.96 -14.49
N ASP A 64 15.82 -16.78 -13.86
CA ASP A 64 16.97 -17.69 -14.00
C ASP A 64 16.63 -19.10 -13.53
N ILE A 65 15.96 -19.25 -12.37
CA ILE A 65 15.48 -20.54 -11.86
C ILE A 65 14.51 -21.19 -12.86
N LYS A 66 13.59 -20.41 -13.43
CA LYS A 66 12.65 -20.90 -14.45
C LYS A 66 13.36 -21.32 -15.74
N GLN A 67 14.42 -20.63 -16.15
CA GLN A 67 15.19 -20.95 -17.36
C GLN A 67 16.05 -22.21 -17.18
N ARG A 68 16.75 -22.31 -16.04
CA ARG A 68 17.61 -23.46 -15.71
C ARG A 68 16.81 -24.75 -15.54
N ASN A 69 15.60 -24.65 -15.01
CA ASN A 69 14.73 -25.80 -14.73
C ASN A 69 13.58 -25.95 -15.75
N ARG A 70 13.73 -25.43 -16.98
CA ARG A 70 12.73 -25.58 -18.05
C ARG A 70 12.39 -27.06 -18.25
N GLY A 71 11.14 -27.43 -17.96
CA GLY A 71 10.62 -28.80 -18.10
C GLY A 71 10.35 -29.53 -16.78
N ASN A 72 10.82 -29.02 -15.63
CA ASN A 72 10.55 -29.62 -14.33
C ASN A 72 9.87 -28.64 -13.37
N SER A 73 8.55 -28.49 -13.52
CA SER A 73 7.74 -27.57 -12.72
C SER A 73 7.82 -27.81 -11.22
N ALA A 74 8.06 -29.06 -10.77
CA ALA A 74 8.20 -29.39 -9.36
C ALA A 74 9.46 -28.75 -8.74
N LEU A 75 10.59 -28.85 -9.44
CA LEU A 75 11.87 -28.27 -9.02
C LEU A 75 11.82 -26.73 -9.00
N ILE A 76 11.11 -26.13 -9.97
CA ILE A 76 10.89 -24.67 -10.02
C ILE A 76 10.15 -24.19 -8.76
N VAL A 77 9.09 -24.88 -8.32
CA VAL A 77 8.34 -24.48 -7.13
C VAL A 77 9.16 -24.61 -5.85
N GLU A 78 10.01 -25.64 -5.77
CA GLU A 78 10.89 -25.88 -4.62
C GLU A 78 11.97 -24.80 -4.48
N GLU A 79 12.69 -24.49 -5.56
CA GLU A 79 13.72 -23.43 -5.54
C GLU A 79 13.13 -22.03 -5.33
N GLN A 80 11.94 -21.77 -5.87
CA GLN A 80 11.23 -20.52 -5.58
C GLN A 80 10.90 -20.38 -4.10
N ARG A 81 10.41 -21.44 -3.45
CA ARG A 81 10.13 -21.43 -2.00
C ARG A 81 11.37 -21.21 -1.16
N ALA A 82 12.53 -21.71 -1.59
CA ALA A 82 13.81 -21.45 -0.92
C ALA A 82 14.24 -19.98 -1.05
N LEU A 83 13.94 -19.32 -2.17
CA LEU A 83 14.29 -17.91 -2.43
C LEU A 83 13.39 -16.90 -1.68
N TYR A 84 12.15 -17.28 -1.37
CA TYR A 84 11.21 -16.43 -0.62
C TYR A 84 11.33 -16.54 0.91
N ARG A 85 12.12 -17.49 1.41
CA ARG A 85 12.32 -17.75 2.83
C ARG A 85 13.35 -16.80 3.44
#